data_AF-A0A8B6X9J7-F1
#
_entry.id   AF-A0A8B6X9J7-F1
#
_cell.length_a   1.000
_cell.length_b   1.000
_cell.length_c   1.000
_cell.angle_alpha   90.00
_cell.angle_beta   90.00
_cell.angle_gamma   90.00
#
_symmetry.space_group_name_H-M   'P 1'
#
loop_
_entity.id
_entity.type
_entity.pdbx_description
1 polymer ?
#
loop_
_entity_poly.entity_id
_entity_poly.type
_entity_poly.pdbx_seq_one_letter_code
_entity_poly.pdbx_strand_id
1 'polypeptide(L)'
;MTTEVVVPVPARRGGAARRPALPVASPAGGAVRPALPPAGVPLRRPVHPGRFLNRMFLVPLGISQSEAARCLGVSRRRLHEVVQGRRAITPDTAIRCALHFGADAAFWLALQSAWDSFQAWERMKADGVTAPLPRGLDGRARAGLPRGDGMTRAALPPALAPVPAR
;
A
#
# COMPACT_ATOMS: atom_id res chain seq x y z
N MET A 1 -51.99 39.61 -18.34
CA MET A 1 -51.57 41.01 -18.07
C MET A 1 -50.35 40.92 -17.16
N THR A 2 -49.14 40.97 -17.73
CA THR A 2 -48.25 42.16 -17.76
C THR A 2 -47.49 42.24 -16.42
N THR A 3 -46.17 42.06 -16.31
CA THR A 3 -45.08 42.74 -17.03
C THR A 3 -43.78 41.94 -16.89
N GLU A 4 -43.11 41.67 -18.01
CA GLU A 4 -41.71 41.23 -18.07
C GLU A 4 -40.81 42.48 -17.98
N VAL A 5 -39.87 42.50 -17.03
CA VAL A 5 -38.91 43.60 -16.85
C VAL A 5 -37.62 43.24 -17.58
N VAL A 6 -37.45 43.79 -18.78
CA VAL A 6 -36.19 43.76 -19.55
C VAL A 6 -35.17 44.70 -18.91
N VAL A 7 -34.02 44.15 -18.51
CA VAL A 7 -32.87 44.88 -17.98
C VAL A 7 -31.81 45.01 -19.09
N PRO A 8 -31.25 46.20 -19.35
CA PRO A 8 -30.29 46.38 -20.44
C PRO A 8 -28.90 45.82 -20.09
N VAL A 9 -28.35 45.02 -21.02
CA VAL A 9 -26.97 44.53 -20.98
C VAL A 9 -26.03 45.63 -21.48
N PRO A 10 -25.04 46.11 -20.68
CA PRO A 10 -24.07 47.07 -21.17
C PRO A 10 -23.01 46.40 -22.05
N ALA A 11 -22.65 47.11 -23.12
CA ALA A 11 -21.70 46.72 -24.15
C ALA A 11 -20.27 46.46 -23.61
N ARG A 12 -19.64 45.42 -24.16
CA ARG A 12 -18.20 45.11 -24.04
C ARG A 12 -17.34 46.33 -24.38
N ARG A 13 -16.68 46.93 -23.39
CA ARG A 13 -15.46 47.73 -23.61
C ARG A 13 -14.25 46.81 -23.52
N GLY A 14 -13.63 46.56 -24.67
CA GLY A 14 -12.32 45.94 -24.77
C GLY A 14 -11.26 46.82 -24.11
N GLY A 15 -10.82 46.44 -22.92
CA GLY A 15 -9.56 46.88 -22.34
C GLY A 15 -8.60 45.71 -22.41
N ALA A 16 -7.60 45.78 -23.29
CA ALA A 16 -6.45 44.90 -23.27
C ALA A 16 -5.67 45.16 -21.98
N ALA A 17 -6.12 44.55 -20.88
CA ALA A 17 -5.36 44.50 -19.65
C ALA A 17 -4.05 43.78 -19.95
N ARG A 18 -2.95 44.53 -20.01
CA ARG A 18 -1.60 43.98 -19.87
C ARG A 18 -1.62 43.10 -18.63
N ARG A 19 -1.73 41.78 -18.83
CA ARG A 19 -1.63 40.80 -17.76
C ARG A 19 -0.28 41.08 -17.09
N PRO A 20 -0.21 41.45 -15.80
CA PRO A 20 1.07 41.50 -15.14
C PRO A 20 1.67 40.11 -15.26
N ALA A 21 2.88 40.02 -15.81
CA ALA A 21 3.63 38.78 -15.81
C ALA A 21 3.72 38.34 -14.34
N LEU A 22 3.01 37.27 -14.00
CA LEU A 22 3.23 36.60 -12.72
C LEU A 22 4.74 36.34 -12.66
N PRO A 23 5.43 36.69 -11.56
CA PRO A 23 6.80 36.28 -11.41
C PRO A 23 6.79 34.76 -11.52
N VAL A 24 7.39 34.24 -12.59
CA VAL A 24 7.79 32.84 -12.66
C VAL A 24 8.87 32.70 -11.60
N ALA A 25 8.44 32.53 -10.36
CA ALA A 25 9.29 32.11 -9.27
C ALA A 25 9.80 30.73 -9.66
N SER A 26 10.93 30.72 -10.35
CA SER A 26 11.76 29.54 -10.51
C SER A 26 12.00 29.02 -9.09
N PRO A 27 11.62 27.79 -8.74
CA PRO A 27 11.99 27.24 -7.44
C PRO A 27 13.49 26.91 -7.48
N ALA A 28 14.33 27.94 -7.46
CA ALA A 28 15.73 27.88 -7.07
C ALA A 28 15.79 27.81 -5.54
N GLY A 29 15.13 26.80 -4.98
CA GLY A 29 15.25 26.37 -3.61
C GLY A 29 15.26 24.86 -3.71
N GLY A 30 16.41 24.24 -3.48
CA GLY A 30 16.59 22.80 -3.56
C GLY A 30 15.60 22.08 -2.65
N ALA A 31 14.41 21.81 -3.16
CA ALA A 31 13.50 20.87 -2.56
C ALA A 31 14.22 19.53 -2.63
N VAL A 32 14.88 19.16 -1.52
CA VAL A 32 15.46 17.84 -1.33
C VAL A 32 14.31 16.88 -1.59
N ARG A 33 14.31 16.27 -2.78
CA ARG A 33 13.31 15.27 -3.13
C ARG A 33 13.39 14.23 -2.00
N PRO A 34 12.28 13.90 -1.32
CA PRO A 34 12.33 12.92 -0.25
C PRO A 34 12.99 11.66 -0.82
N ALA A 35 13.95 11.11 -0.05
CA ALA A 35 14.65 9.91 -0.47
C ALA A 35 13.61 8.85 -0.86
N LEU A 36 13.76 8.28 -2.06
CA LEU A 36 12.93 7.17 -2.48
C LEU A 36 13.20 6.00 -1.52
N PRO A 37 12.18 5.23 -1.11
CA PRO A 37 12.43 4.00 -0.38
C PRO A 37 13.35 3.04 -1.16
N PRO A 38 14.15 2.21 -0.45
CA PRO A 38 14.97 1.20 -1.09
C PRO A 38 14.12 0.13 -1.79
N ALA A 39 14.75 -0.66 -2.66
CA ALA A 39 14.08 -1.78 -3.33
C ALA A 39 13.46 -2.76 -2.31
N GLY A 40 12.23 -3.21 -2.56
CA GLY A 40 11.48 -4.08 -1.65
C GLY A 40 10.62 -3.35 -0.61
N VAL A 41 10.75 -2.01 -0.50
CA VAL A 41 9.83 -1.18 0.30
C VAL A 41 8.79 -0.54 -0.63
N PRO A 42 7.47 -0.71 -0.34
CA PRO A 42 6.41 -0.10 -1.15
C PRO A 42 6.47 1.44 -1.18
N LEU A 43 6.11 2.03 -2.33
CA LEU A 43 6.02 3.49 -2.49
C LEU A 43 4.78 4.10 -1.82
N ARG A 44 3.70 3.30 -1.71
CA ARG A 44 2.44 3.71 -1.07
C ARG A 44 2.18 2.81 0.13
N ARG A 45 1.48 3.35 1.12
CA ARG A 45 1.09 2.60 2.32
C ARG A 45 0.30 1.35 1.92
N PRO A 46 0.84 0.14 2.14
CA PRO A 46 0.13 -1.10 1.87
C PRO A 46 -1.01 -1.30 2.88
N VAL A 47 -1.92 -2.22 2.59
CA VAL A 47 -2.97 -2.61 3.54
C VAL A 47 -2.39 -3.68 4.47
N HIS A 48 -2.62 -3.55 5.78
CA HIS A 48 -2.21 -4.59 6.72
C HIS A 48 -2.83 -5.95 6.34
N PRO A 49 -2.07 -7.05 6.30
CA PRO A 49 -2.54 -8.34 5.79
C PRO A 49 -3.78 -8.88 6.52
N GLY A 50 -3.90 -8.65 7.83
CA GLY A 50 -5.12 -9.00 8.56
C GLY A 50 -6.37 -8.18 8.18
N ARG A 51 -6.21 -6.90 7.80
CA ARG A 51 -7.33 -6.09 7.27
C ARG A 51 -7.70 -6.57 5.86
N PHE A 52 -6.70 -6.96 5.07
CA PHE A 52 -6.89 -7.58 3.76
C PHE A 52 -7.67 -8.90 3.88
N LEU A 53 -7.26 -9.79 4.80
CA LEU A 53 -7.97 -11.04 5.12
C LEU A 53 -9.45 -10.79 5.40
N ASN A 54 -9.75 -9.81 6.26
CA ASN A 54 -11.13 -9.49 6.60
C ASN A 54 -11.94 -9.00 5.38
N ARG A 55 -11.38 -8.09 4.58
CA ARG A 55 -12.10 -7.46 3.46
C ARG A 55 -12.25 -8.38 2.24
N MET A 56 -11.25 -9.21 1.96
CA MET A 56 -11.20 -10.00 0.74
C MET A 56 -11.66 -11.44 0.93
N PHE A 57 -11.70 -11.94 2.17
CA PHE A 57 -12.12 -13.31 2.45
C PHE A 57 -13.27 -13.36 3.46
N LEU A 58 -13.09 -12.83 4.67
CA LEU A 58 -14.11 -13.04 5.72
C LEU A 58 -15.45 -12.40 5.37
N VAL A 59 -15.45 -11.14 4.94
CA VAL A 59 -16.67 -10.40 4.57
C VAL A 59 -17.34 -11.01 3.33
N PRO A 60 -16.65 -11.27 2.21
CA PRO A 60 -17.28 -11.90 1.04
C PRO A 60 -17.81 -13.30 1.30
N LEU A 61 -17.15 -14.08 2.17
CA LEU A 61 -17.60 -15.42 2.54
C LEU A 61 -18.70 -15.43 3.63
N GLY A 62 -19.05 -14.27 4.20
CA GLY A 62 -20.04 -14.18 5.27
C GLY A 62 -19.64 -14.85 6.59
N ILE A 63 -18.35 -15.18 6.77
CA ILE A 63 -17.86 -15.90 7.95
C ILE A 63 -17.44 -14.93 9.06
N SER A 64 -17.81 -15.26 10.30
CA SER A 64 -17.41 -14.46 11.46
C SER A 64 -15.93 -14.68 11.81
N GLN A 65 -15.30 -13.70 12.48
CA GLN A 65 -13.94 -13.90 13.03
C GLN A 65 -13.88 -15.07 14.03
N SER A 66 -14.97 -15.41 14.70
CA SER A 66 -14.98 -16.54 15.64
C SER A 66 -14.91 -17.87 14.90
N GLU A 67 -15.66 -17.96 13.81
CA GLU A 67 -15.69 -19.13 12.94
C GLU A 67 -14.39 -19.31 12.18
N ALA A 68 -13.87 -18.23 11.58
CA ALA A 68 -12.56 -18.24 10.95
C ALA A 68 -11.43 -18.64 11.92
N ALA A 69 -11.48 -18.17 13.18
CA ALA A 69 -10.50 -18.58 14.19
C ALA A 69 -10.56 -20.08 14.49
N ARG A 70 -11.78 -20.64 14.57
CA ARG A 70 -11.99 -22.09 14.74
C ARG A 70 -11.44 -22.87 13.54
N CYS A 71 -11.77 -22.45 12.31
CA CYS A 71 -11.26 -23.09 11.10
C CYS A 71 -9.73 -23.08 11.07
N LEU A 72 -9.11 -21.93 11.31
CA LEU A 72 -7.65 -21.76 11.32
C LEU A 72 -6.96 -22.46 12.51
N GLY A 73 -7.70 -22.95 13.51
CA GLY A 73 -7.14 -23.54 14.72
C GLY A 73 -6.34 -22.55 15.57
N VAL A 74 -6.78 -21.29 15.63
CA VAL A 74 -6.16 -20.23 16.45
C VAL A 74 -7.17 -19.62 17.42
N SER A 75 -6.69 -18.94 18.47
CA SER A 75 -7.61 -18.26 19.38
C SER A 75 -8.34 -17.10 18.67
N ARG A 76 -9.62 -16.90 19.01
CA ARG A 76 -10.41 -15.74 18.53
C ARG A 76 -9.70 -14.42 18.80
N ARG A 77 -9.06 -14.29 19.97
CA ARG A 77 -8.24 -13.13 20.32
C ARG A 77 -7.10 -12.91 19.33
N ARG A 78 -6.33 -13.96 19.01
CA ARG A 78 -5.23 -13.88 18.04
C ARG A 78 -5.74 -13.38 16.69
N LEU A 79 -6.80 -13.98 16.16
CA LEU A 79 -7.34 -13.58 14.87
C LEU A 79 -7.88 -12.14 14.89
N HIS A 80 -8.55 -11.75 15.98
CA HIS A 80 -9.01 -10.38 16.17
C HIS A 80 -7.85 -9.36 16.16
N GLU A 81 -6.76 -9.62 16.88
CA GLU A 81 -5.57 -8.76 16.86
C GLU A 81 -4.96 -8.64 15.45
N VAL A 82 -4.92 -9.75 14.71
CA VAL A 82 -4.45 -9.76 13.31
C VAL A 82 -5.36 -8.89 12.43
N VAL A 83 -6.68 -9.08 12.49
CA VAL A 83 -7.64 -8.30 11.70
C VAL A 83 -7.58 -6.79 12.03
N GLN A 84 -7.36 -6.43 13.29
CA GLN A 84 -7.19 -5.03 13.69
C GLN A 84 -5.87 -4.41 13.21
N GLY A 85 -4.92 -5.22 12.77
CA GLY A 85 -3.58 -4.78 12.40
C GLY A 85 -2.66 -4.54 13.59
N ARG A 86 -2.97 -5.18 14.74
CA ARG A 86 -2.17 -5.12 15.96
C ARG A 86 -1.21 -6.30 16.08
N ARG A 87 -1.35 -7.32 15.23
CA ARG A 87 -0.51 -8.51 15.18
C ARG A 87 -0.21 -8.87 13.73
N ALA A 88 1.06 -9.21 13.48
CA ALA A 88 1.53 -9.71 12.20
C ALA A 88 0.99 -11.10 11.88
N ILE A 89 0.85 -11.42 10.60
CA ILE A 89 0.69 -12.79 10.12
C ILE A 89 2.05 -13.48 10.18
N THR A 90 2.16 -14.52 11.00
CA THR A 90 3.37 -15.37 11.08
C THR A 90 3.37 -16.43 9.98
N PRO A 91 4.50 -17.12 9.71
CA PRO A 91 4.53 -18.26 8.80
C PRO A 91 3.50 -19.36 9.13
N ASP A 92 3.33 -19.70 10.41
CA ASP A 92 2.28 -20.62 10.86
C ASP A 92 0.87 -20.15 10.47
N THR A 93 0.57 -18.85 10.68
CA THR A 93 -0.74 -18.30 10.30
C THR A 93 -0.91 -18.23 8.79
N ALA A 94 0.16 -17.94 8.04
CA ALA A 94 0.14 -17.92 6.58
C ALA A 94 -0.17 -19.31 5.99
N ILE A 95 0.45 -20.37 6.52
CA ILE A 95 0.17 -21.76 6.10
C ILE A 95 -1.28 -22.13 6.43
N ARG A 96 -1.77 -21.79 7.63
CA ARG A 96 -3.19 -22.01 7.98
C ARG A 96 -4.11 -21.28 7.01
N CYS A 97 -3.86 -20.00 6.73
CA CYS A 97 -4.65 -19.25 5.76
C CYS A 97 -4.60 -19.89 4.36
N ALA A 98 -3.46 -20.44 3.94
CA ALA A 98 -3.35 -21.11 2.65
C ALA A 98 -4.22 -22.37 2.58
N LEU A 99 -4.20 -23.20 3.62
CA LEU A 99 -5.02 -24.40 3.70
C LEU A 99 -6.53 -24.11 3.70
N HIS A 100 -6.96 -22.98 4.27
CA HIS A 100 -8.37 -22.66 4.44
C HIS A 100 -8.96 -21.72 3.38
N PHE A 101 -8.16 -20.82 2.81
CA PHE A 101 -8.63 -19.79 1.87
C PHE A 101 -8.07 -19.96 0.45
N GLY A 102 -7.20 -20.94 0.21
CA GLY A 102 -6.71 -21.30 -1.12
C GLY A 102 -5.66 -20.37 -1.73
N ALA A 103 -5.16 -19.37 -0.99
CA ALA A 103 -4.05 -18.51 -1.41
C ALA A 103 -2.73 -18.96 -0.79
N ASP A 104 -1.65 -19.02 -1.56
CA ASP A 104 -0.35 -19.55 -1.10
C ASP A 104 0.19 -18.90 0.18
N ALA A 105 0.92 -19.66 1.00
CA ALA A 105 1.56 -19.12 2.21
C ALA A 105 2.52 -17.96 1.89
N ALA A 106 3.22 -18.02 0.75
CA ALA A 106 4.12 -16.97 0.27
C ALA A 106 3.37 -15.66 -0.02
N PHE A 107 2.13 -15.72 -0.50
CA PHE A 107 1.30 -14.54 -0.73
C PHE A 107 1.02 -13.79 0.58
N TRP A 108 0.62 -14.51 1.63
CA TRP A 108 0.38 -13.91 2.95
C TRP A 108 1.63 -13.28 3.54
N LEU A 109 2.77 -13.95 3.41
CA LEU A 109 4.06 -13.44 3.87
C LEU A 109 4.55 -12.23 3.07
N ALA A 110 4.28 -12.19 1.76
CA ALA A 110 4.59 -11.03 0.93
C ALA A 110 3.80 -9.79 1.37
N LEU A 111 2.50 -9.95 1.70
CA LEU A 111 1.70 -8.86 2.24
C LEU A 111 2.24 -8.35 3.58
N GLN A 112 2.66 -9.27 4.46
CA GLN A 112 3.26 -8.92 5.75
C GLN A 112 4.60 -8.20 5.56
N SER A 113 5.47 -8.71 4.69
CA SER A 113 6.77 -8.12 4.39
C SER A 113 6.62 -6.71 3.83
N ALA A 114 5.70 -6.51 2.87
CA ALA A 114 5.42 -5.19 2.31
C ALA A 114 4.93 -4.20 3.39
N TRP A 115 4.05 -4.64 4.29
CA TRP A 115 3.58 -3.83 5.41
C TRP A 115 4.70 -3.47 6.38
N ASP A 116 5.47 -4.45 6.83
CA ASP A 116 6.53 -4.24 7.81
C ASP A 116 7.66 -3.37 7.25
N SER A 117 8.05 -3.59 6.00
CA SER A 117 9.11 -2.82 5.34
C SER A 117 8.69 -1.36 5.14
N PHE A 118 7.43 -1.11 4.75
CA PHE A 118 6.88 0.24 4.69
C PHE A 118 6.88 0.92 6.07
N GLN A 119 6.38 0.25 7.11
CA GLN A 119 6.32 0.83 8.45
C GLN A 119 7.71 1.08 9.04
N ALA A 120 8.69 0.21 8.77
CA ALA A 120 10.07 0.41 9.17
C ALA A 120 10.69 1.62 8.46
N TRP A 121 10.45 1.75 7.15
CA TRP A 121 10.92 2.89 6.37
C TRP A 121 10.35 4.22 6.87
N GLU A 122 9.06 4.29 7.17
CA GLU A 122 8.45 5.49 7.74
C GLU A 122 9.09 5.90 9.08
N ARG A 123 9.44 4.94 9.93
CA ARG A 123 10.16 5.19 11.19
C ARG A 123 11.57 5.71 10.93
N MET A 124 12.35 5.03 10.07
CA MET A 124 13.73 5.43 9.74
C MET A 124 13.80 6.83 9.12
N LYS A 125 12.83 7.20 8.26
CA LYS A 125 12.72 8.56 7.74
C LYS A 125 12.49 9.59 8.86
N ALA A 126 11.64 9.27 9.83
CA ALA A 126 11.40 10.13 10.98
C ALA A 126 12.65 10.27 11.87
N ASP A 127 13.43 9.19 11.98
CA ASP A 127 14.68 9.14 12.75
C ASP A 127 15.90 9.72 11.98
N GLY A 128 15.74 10.11 10.71
CA GLY A 128 16.82 10.65 9.86
C GLY A 128 17.81 9.60 9.33
N VAL A 129 17.57 8.31 9.55
CA VAL A 129 18.45 7.20 9.14
C VAL A 129 18.22 6.85 7.68
N THR A 130 18.74 7.69 6.77
CA THR A 130 18.61 7.48 5.30
C THR A 130 19.93 7.61 4.54
N ALA A 131 21.04 7.85 5.23
CA ALA A 131 22.34 8.02 4.58
C ALA A 131 22.91 6.66 4.11
N PRO A 132 23.25 6.51 2.82
CA PRO A 132 23.96 5.34 2.33
C PRO A 132 25.36 5.23 2.96
N LEU A 133 25.94 4.02 2.94
CA LEU A 133 27.32 3.79 3.37
C LEU A 133 28.27 4.82 2.70
N PRO A 134 29.25 5.37 3.44
CA PRO A 134 30.29 6.21 2.86
C PRO A 134 30.94 5.49 1.67
N ARG A 135 31.07 6.19 0.54
CA ARG A 135 31.80 5.65 -0.63
C ARG A 135 33.25 5.36 -0.22
N GLY A 136 33.75 4.15 -0.52
CA GLY A 136 35.10 3.70 -0.12
C GLY A 136 35.12 2.60 0.96
N LEU A 137 33.97 2.26 1.56
CA LEU A 137 33.81 1.06 2.40
C LEU A 137 33.19 -0.13 1.63
N ASP A 138 32.84 0.08 0.36
CA ASP A 138 32.41 -0.94 -0.59
C ASP A 138 33.61 -1.69 -1.15
N GLY A 139 34.37 -2.34 -0.26
CA GLY A 139 35.43 -3.26 -0.66
C GLY A 139 34.89 -4.29 -1.66
N ARG A 140 35.27 -4.14 -2.93
CA ARG A 140 35.35 -5.20 -3.97
C ARG A 140 34.45 -6.42 -3.75
N ALA A 141 33.14 -6.34 -4.03
CA ALA A 141 32.29 -7.55 -4.12
C ALA A 141 30.96 -7.36 -4.87
N ARG A 142 30.93 -6.62 -6.00
CA ARG A 142 29.76 -6.61 -6.90
C ARG A 142 29.89 -7.52 -8.13
N ALA A 143 30.90 -8.41 -8.15
CA ALA A 143 30.99 -9.46 -9.15
C ALA A 143 30.29 -10.72 -8.59
N GLY A 144 29.08 -11.02 -9.08
CA GLY A 144 28.46 -12.34 -8.89
C GLY A 144 27.25 -12.43 -7.96
N LEU A 145 26.33 -11.45 -7.95
CA LEU A 145 25.00 -11.72 -7.40
C LEU A 145 24.22 -12.54 -8.46
N PRO A 146 23.87 -13.82 -8.21
CA PRO A 146 23.09 -14.59 -9.17
C PRO A 146 21.75 -13.88 -9.38
N ARG A 147 21.43 -13.58 -10.64
CA ARG A 147 20.08 -13.15 -11.01
C ARG A 147 19.17 -14.33 -10.67
N GLY A 148 18.32 -14.15 -9.66
CA GLY A 148 17.36 -15.17 -9.26
C GLY A 148 16.31 -15.35 -10.35
N ASP A 149 16.59 -16.19 -11.34
CA ASP A 149 15.67 -16.60 -12.41
C ASP A 149 14.55 -17.56 -11.91
N GLY A 150 14.23 -17.52 -10.61
CA GLY A 150 13.29 -18.43 -9.95
C GLY A 150 12.18 -17.75 -9.15
N MET A 151 11.99 -16.43 -9.28
CA MET A 151 10.86 -15.76 -8.65
C MET A 151 9.63 -15.97 -9.53
N THR A 152 8.95 -17.10 -9.33
CA THR A 152 7.61 -17.37 -9.84
C THR A 152 6.79 -16.09 -9.65
N ARG A 153 6.31 -15.50 -10.76
CA ARG A 153 5.29 -14.44 -10.70
C ARG A 153 4.21 -14.98 -9.78
N ALA A 154 4.05 -14.39 -8.60
CA ALA A 154 2.89 -14.59 -7.77
C ALA A 154 1.70 -14.18 -8.64
N ALA A 155 1.10 -15.16 -9.32
CA ALA A 155 -0.16 -14.99 -9.97
C ALA A 155 -1.10 -14.55 -8.85
N LEU A 156 -1.60 -13.32 -8.96
CA LEU A 156 -2.74 -12.91 -8.17
C LEU A 156 -3.79 -14.03 -8.36
N PRO A 157 -4.25 -14.73 -7.31
CA PRO A 157 -5.18 -15.82 -7.48
C PRO A 157 -6.36 -15.36 -8.35
N PRO A 158 -6.82 -16.19 -9.32
CA PRO A 158 -8.01 -15.86 -10.09
C PRO A 158 -9.15 -15.57 -9.11
N ALA A 159 -9.96 -14.56 -9.43
CA ALA A 159 -11.06 -14.08 -8.60
C ALA A 159 -11.80 -15.26 -7.95
N LEU A 160 -11.80 -15.27 -6.62
CA LEU A 160 -12.33 -16.34 -5.77
C LEU A 160 -13.71 -16.78 -6.28
N ALA A 161 -13.81 -17.99 -6.81
CA ALA A 161 -15.11 -18.64 -7.00
C ALA A 161 -15.70 -18.94 -5.60
N PRO A 162 -17.02 -18.82 -5.41
CA PRO A 162 -17.64 -19.07 -4.12
C PRO A 162 -17.41 -20.53 -3.70
N VAL A 163 -16.85 -20.72 -2.51
CA VAL A 163 -16.76 -22.03 -1.86
C VAL A 163 -18.18 -22.51 -1.56
N PRO A 164 -18.60 -23.72 -1.98
CA PRO A 164 -19.95 -24.20 -1.70
C PRO A 164 -20.13 -24.36 -0.19
N ALA A 165 -21.21 -23.77 0.34
CA ALA A 165 -21.64 -24.01 1.71
C ALA A 165 -21.95 -25.49 1.89
N ARG A 166 -21.35 -26.11 2.93
CA ARG A 166 -21.68 -27.47 3.38
C ARG A 166 -22.78 -27.43 4.42
#